data_AF-A0A7L3M3U1-F1
#
_entry.id   AF-A0A7L3M3U1-F1
#
_cell.length_a   1.000
_cell.length_b   1.000
_cell.length_c   1.000
_cell.angle_alpha   90.00
_cell.angle_beta   90.00
_cell.angle_gamma   90.00
#
_symmetry.space_group_name_H-M   'P 1'
#
loop_
_entity.id
_entity.type
_entity.pdbx_description
1 polymer ?
#
loop_
_entity_poly.entity_id
_entity_poly.type
_entity_poly.pdbx_seq_one_letter_code
_entity_poly.pdbx_strand_id
1 'polypeptide(L)'
;CETCSKEEAKYRCPRCMKYSCSLLCVKKHKLALSCNGVRDKTAFVSVNEFTDLNLLSDYRFLEDVGRTADAAARHCIVHSPATKRLLYCLRNKARGCNIELKTLPVGFTKRRENSTTFNTCVHDEQCLTCLIFIFAERVPDDKTLADILKPYIDPVESDPVVCQR
;
A
#
# COMPACT_ATOMS: atom_id res chain seq x y z
N CYS A 1 9.22 -33.36 -0.24
CA CYS A 1 9.30 -31.88 -0.39
C CYS A 1 9.30 -31.54 -1.87
N GLU A 2 8.42 -30.63 -2.31
CA GLU A 2 8.29 -30.25 -3.74
C GLU A 2 9.31 -29.21 -4.22
N THR A 3 10.18 -28.73 -3.33
CA THR A 3 11.21 -27.73 -3.67
C THR A 3 12.59 -28.36 -3.82
N CYS A 4 12.94 -29.33 -2.97
CA CYS A 4 14.25 -29.97 -3.02
C CYS A 4 14.20 -31.47 -3.38
N SER A 5 13.04 -32.12 -3.28
CA SER A 5 12.86 -33.56 -3.52
C SER A 5 13.79 -34.50 -2.73
N LYS A 6 14.49 -34.01 -1.70
CA LYS A 6 15.44 -34.80 -0.88
C LYS A 6 14.79 -35.38 0.38
N GLU A 7 13.94 -34.59 1.03
CA GLU A 7 13.32 -34.94 2.32
C GLU A 7 11.80 -34.90 2.21
N GLU A 8 11.13 -35.60 3.12
CA GLU A 8 9.69 -35.52 3.31
C GLU A 8 9.22 -34.11 3.65
N ALA A 9 8.03 -33.74 3.19
CA ALA A 9 7.50 -32.41 3.44
C ALA A 9 6.98 -32.28 4.88
N LYS A 10 7.31 -31.17 5.54
CA LYS A 10 6.89 -30.86 6.92
C LYS A 10 5.93 -29.67 6.99
N TYR A 11 5.98 -28.78 6.00
CA TYR A 11 5.23 -27.53 5.97
C TYR A 11 4.49 -27.38 4.64
N ARG A 12 3.37 -26.65 4.68
CA ARG A 12 2.54 -26.33 3.50
C ARG A 12 2.32 -24.82 3.42
N CYS A 13 2.56 -24.23 2.26
CA CYS A 13 2.33 -22.80 2.04
C CYS A 13 0.81 -22.49 2.00
N PRO A 14 0.30 -21.51 2.76
CA PRO A 14 -1.14 -21.21 2.76
C PRO A 14 -1.63 -20.44 1.53
N ARG A 15 -0.72 -19.89 0.70
CA ARG A 15 -1.06 -19.21 -0.57
C ARG A 15 -1.15 -20.19 -1.74
N CYS A 16 -0.05 -20.88 -2.02
CA CYS A 16 0.09 -21.73 -3.21
C CYS A 16 0.02 -23.23 -2.90
N MET A 17 -0.24 -23.61 -1.65
CA MET A 17 -0.36 -25.00 -1.19
C MET A 17 0.89 -25.89 -1.37
N LYS A 18 2.02 -25.30 -1.78
CA LYS A 18 3.29 -26.01 -2.04
C LYS A 18 3.89 -26.61 -0.76
N TYR A 19 4.37 -27.84 -0.88
CA TYR A 19 4.91 -28.61 0.25
C TYR A 19 6.44 -28.45 0.39
N SER A 20 6.91 -28.14 1.59
CA SER A 20 8.32 -27.83 1.90
C SER A 20 8.83 -28.59 3.12
N CYS A 21 10.11 -29.00 3.15
CA CYS A 21 10.70 -29.71 4.31
C CYS A 21 11.36 -28.77 5.33
N SER A 22 11.80 -27.58 4.92
CA SER A 22 12.59 -26.67 5.74
C SER A 22 12.37 -25.20 5.36
N LEU A 23 12.79 -24.27 6.23
CA LEU A 23 12.70 -22.83 5.99
C LEU A 23 13.41 -22.40 4.70
N LEU A 24 14.53 -23.04 4.36
CA LEU A 24 15.24 -22.78 3.11
C LEU A 24 14.36 -23.12 1.90
N CYS A 25 13.63 -24.25 1.94
CA CYS A 25 12.68 -24.61 0.89
C CYS A 25 11.46 -23.69 0.85
N VAL A 26 11.02 -23.19 2.01
CA VAL A 26 9.97 -22.16 2.07
C VAL A 26 10.44 -20.88 1.35
N LYS A 27 11.62 -20.36 1.66
CA LYS A 27 12.15 -19.14 1.02
C LYS A 27 12.40 -19.34 -0.47
N LYS A 28 12.98 -20.48 -0.87
CA LYS A 28 13.26 -20.81 -2.27
C LYS A 28 12.00 -20.79 -3.14
N HIS A 29 10.91 -21.44 -2.72
CA HIS A 29 9.70 -21.42 -3.55
C HIS A 29 9.02 -20.04 -3.55
N LYS A 30 9.09 -19.29 -2.45
CA LYS A 30 8.56 -17.92 -2.40
C LYS A 30 9.24 -17.02 -3.43
N LEU A 31 10.56 -17.15 -3.57
CA LEU A 31 11.31 -16.42 -4.59
C LEU A 31 11.03 -16.95 -6.00
N ALA A 32 11.05 -18.28 -6.21
CA ALA A 32 10.87 -18.86 -7.54
C ALA A 32 9.47 -18.66 -8.13
N LEU A 33 8.43 -18.57 -7.29
CA LEU A 33 7.03 -18.42 -7.70
C LEU A 33 6.48 -17.02 -7.39
N SER A 34 7.32 -16.07 -6.97
CA SER A 34 6.91 -14.73 -6.51
C SER A 34 5.73 -14.80 -5.51
N CYS A 35 5.78 -15.77 -4.59
CA CYS A 35 4.70 -16.06 -3.65
C CYS A 35 4.92 -15.32 -2.33
N ASN A 36 3.95 -14.48 -1.93
CA ASN A 36 3.98 -13.77 -0.64
C ASN A 36 3.79 -14.70 0.56
N GLY A 37 3.24 -15.90 0.35
CA GLY A 37 2.95 -16.89 1.38
C GLY A 37 1.82 -16.52 2.33
N VAL A 38 0.95 -15.57 1.95
CA VAL A 38 -0.23 -15.16 2.70
C VAL A 38 -1.46 -15.72 1.99
N ARG A 39 -2.35 -16.43 2.70
CA ARG A 39 -3.58 -16.97 2.12
C ARG A 39 -4.40 -15.85 1.47
N ASP A 40 -4.90 -16.11 0.26
CA ASP A 40 -5.89 -15.24 -0.35
C ASP A 40 -7.24 -15.46 0.34
N LYS A 41 -7.66 -14.50 1.18
CA LYS A 41 -8.96 -14.59 1.87
C LYS A 41 -10.13 -14.34 0.90
N THR A 42 -9.87 -13.71 -0.24
CA THR A 42 -10.89 -13.26 -1.21
C THR A 42 -10.86 -14.06 -2.51
N ALA A 43 -10.19 -15.21 -2.53
CA ALA A 43 -10.18 -16.08 -3.69
C ALA A 43 -11.60 -16.51 -4.05
N PHE A 44 -11.94 -16.41 -5.33
CA PHE A 44 -13.23 -16.86 -5.84
C PHE A 44 -13.41 -18.37 -5.63
N VAL A 45 -14.57 -18.76 -5.12
CA VAL A 45 -15.01 -20.15 -5.01
C VAL A 45 -16.34 -20.28 -5.72
N SER A 46 -16.45 -21.27 -6.62
CA SER A 46 -17.70 -21.54 -7.32
C SER A 46 -18.78 -21.99 -6.32
N VAL A 47 -20.06 -21.72 -6.62
CA VAL A 47 -21.17 -22.09 -5.72
C VAL A 47 -21.21 -23.60 -5.47
N ASN A 48 -20.84 -24.41 -6.47
CA ASN A 48 -20.83 -25.87 -6.35
C ASN A 48 -19.73 -26.40 -5.40
N GLU A 49 -18.66 -25.64 -5.21
CA GLU A 49 -17.52 -25.98 -4.33
C GLU A 49 -17.57 -25.17 -3.02
N PHE A 50 -18.63 -24.39 -2.81
CA PHE A 50 -18.79 -23.60 -1.60
C PHE A 50 -19.17 -24.51 -0.43
N THR A 51 -18.35 -24.49 0.61
CA THR A 51 -18.49 -25.35 1.79
C THR A 51 -18.64 -24.50 3.04
N ASP A 52 -19.09 -25.11 4.15
CA ASP A 52 -19.23 -24.42 5.44
C ASP A 52 -17.91 -23.80 5.92
N LEU A 53 -16.76 -24.38 5.55
CA LEU A 53 -15.44 -23.81 5.85
C LEU A 53 -15.20 -22.48 5.10
N ASN A 54 -15.70 -22.36 3.87
CA ASN A 54 -15.63 -21.11 3.11
C ASN A 54 -16.53 -20.06 3.75
N LEU A 55 -17.75 -20.43 4.14
CA LEU A 55 -18.67 -19.54 4.87
C LEU A 55 -18.06 -19.02 6.18
N LEU A 56 -17.45 -19.89 6.98
CA LEU A 56 -16.76 -19.49 8.21
C LEU A 56 -15.57 -18.57 7.92
N SER A 57 -14.79 -18.86 6.87
CA SER A 57 -13.70 -17.98 6.44
C SER A 57 -14.20 -16.58 6.10
N ASP A 58 -15.30 -16.49 5.35
CA ASP A 58 -15.91 -15.21 4.94
C ASP A 58 -16.47 -14.45 6.13
N TYR A 59 -17.17 -15.13 7.03
CA TYR A 59 -17.67 -14.53 8.27
C TYR A 59 -16.52 -13.94 9.12
N ARG A 60 -15.43 -14.69 9.32
CA ARG A 60 -14.26 -14.21 10.06
C ARG A 60 -13.55 -13.06 9.34
N PHE A 61 -13.51 -13.09 8.02
CA PHE A 61 -12.99 -11.97 7.23
C PHE A 61 -13.81 -10.70 7.46
N LEU A 62 -15.15 -10.79 7.43
CA LEU A 62 -16.01 -9.63 7.71
C LEU A 62 -15.85 -9.10 9.14
N GLU A 63 -15.71 -9.98 10.13
CA GLU A 63 -15.39 -9.58 11.51
C GLU A 63 -14.03 -8.87 11.61
N ASP A 64 -12.99 -9.40 10.95
CA ASP A 64 -11.65 -8.78 10.91
C ASP A 64 -11.71 -7.38 10.28
N VAL A 65 -12.44 -7.24 9.17
CA VAL A 65 -12.63 -5.95 8.48
C VAL A 65 -13.37 -4.98 9.39
N GLY A 66 -14.43 -5.43 10.06
CA GLY A 66 -15.20 -4.64 11.03
C GLY A 66 -14.32 -4.15 12.17
N ARG A 67 -13.53 -5.03 12.78
CA ARG A 67 -12.56 -4.67 13.84
C ARG A 67 -11.54 -3.65 13.37
N THR A 68 -11.02 -3.81 12.15
CA THR A 68 -10.01 -2.90 11.58
C THR A 68 -10.60 -1.51 11.32
N ALA A 69 -11.80 -1.44 10.75
CA ALA A 69 -12.51 -0.19 10.51
C ALA A 69 -12.85 0.54 11.82
N ASP A 70 -13.33 -0.19 12.81
CA ASP A 70 -13.66 0.33 14.14
C ASP A 70 -12.41 0.84 14.89
N ALA A 71 -11.31 0.09 14.85
CA ALA A 71 -10.02 0.54 15.39
C ALA A 71 -9.52 1.82 14.70
N ALA A 72 -9.64 1.90 13.37
CA ALA A 72 -9.27 3.09 12.62
C ALA A 72 -10.16 4.30 12.96
N ALA A 73 -11.46 4.09 13.15
CA ALA A 73 -12.41 5.14 13.53
C ALA A 73 -12.09 5.68 14.93
N ARG A 74 -11.78 4.81 15.90
CA ARG A 74 -11.43 5.20 17.28
C ARG A 74 -10.03 5.78 17.44
N HIS A 75 -9.21 5.79 16.40
CA HIS A 75 -7.82 6.20 16.50
C HIS A 75 -7.71 7.66 16.95
N CYS A 76 -6.92 7.94 18.00
CA CYS A 76 -6.82 9.27 18.62
C CYS A 76 -6.45 10.39 17.64
N ILE A 77 -5.62 10.09 16.64
CA ILE A 77 -5.24 11.01 15.54
C ILE A 77 -6.47 11.51 14.76
N VAL A 78 -7.51 10.69 14.58
CA VAL A 78 -8.76 11.09 13.89
C VAL A 78 -9.50 12.17 14.67
N HIS A 79 -9.48 12.08 16.00
CA HIS A 79 -10.21 12.97 16.88
C HIS A 79 -9.40 14.16 17.39
N SER A 80 -8.07 14.15 17.22
CA SER A 80 -7.19 15.22 17.69
C SER A 80 -7.53 16.59 17.08
N PRO A 81 -7.76 17.63 17.91
CA PRO A 81 -7.97 18.99 17.42
C PRO A 81 -6.80 19.52 16.58
N ALA A 82 -5.57 19.14 16.93
CA ALA A 82 -4.36 19.57 16.23
C ALA A 82 -4.31 19.04 14.79
N THR A 83 -4.68 17.76 14.59
CA THR A 83 -4.71 17.14 13.25
C THR A 83 -5.83 17.73 12.40
N LYS A 84 -7.00 18.00 12.99
CA LYS A 84 -8.10 18.70 12.32
C LYS A 84 -7.69 20.09 11.84
N ARG A 85 -6.99 20.86 12.69
CA ARG A 85 -6.47 22.19 12.34
C ARG A 85 -5.45 22.12 11.19
N LEU A 86 -4.53 21.15 11.24
CA LEU A 86 -3.55 20.93 10.18
C LEU A 86 -4.23 20.62 8.84
N LEU A 87 -5.18 19.67 8.81
CA LEU A 87 -5.89 19.29 7.58
C LEU A 87 -6.77 20.42 7.04
N TYR A 88 -7.37 21.23 7.92
CA TYR A 88 -8.10 22.42 7.52
C TYR A 88 -7.19 23.45 6.84
N CYS A 89 -6.03 23.73 7.44
CA CYS A 89 -5.02 24.63 6.85
C CYS A 89 -4.52 24.11 5.49
N LEU A 90 -4.20 22.81 5.42
CA LEU A 90 -3.78 22.14 4.19
C LEU A 90 -4.84 22.29 3.07
N ARG A 91 -6.12 22.07 3.40
CA ARG A 91 -7.22 22.19 2.44
C ARG A 91 -7.44 23.64 2.00
N ASN A 92 -7.34 24.60 2.92
CA ASN A 92 -7.52 26.01 2.58
C ASN A 92 -6.41 26.52 1.65
N LYS A 93 -5.15 26.14 1.91
CA LYS A 93 -4.04 26.49 1.02
C LYS A 93 -4.21 25.85 -0.36
N ALA A 94 -4.61 24.58 -0.43
CA ALA A 94 -4.88 23.91 -1.70
C ALA A 94 -5.99 24.62 -2.50
N ARG A 95 -7.04 25.09 -1.83
CA ARG A 95 -8.09 25.90 -2.46
C ARG A 95 -7.58 27.23 -3.01
N GLY A 96 -6.62 27.88 -2.34
CA GLY A 96 -5.97 29.09 -2.82
C GLY A 96 -5.26 28.89 -4.17
N CYS A 97 -4.79 27.67 -4.42
CA CYS A 97 -4.16 27.27 -5.68
C CYS A 97 -5.13 26.58 -6.66
N ASN A 98 -6.45 26.70 -6.45
CA ASN A 98 -7.50 26.03 -7.24
C ASN A 98 -7.41 24.49 -7.26
N ILE A 99 -6.88 23.86 -6.20
CA ILE A 99 -6.77 22.40 -6.06
C ILE A 99 -7.82 21.88 -5.08
N GLU A 100 -8.63 20.91 -5.52
CA GLU A 100 -9.58 20.20 -4.65
C GLU A 100 -8.89 19.06 -3.88
N LEU A 101 -8.37 19.35 -2.69
CA LEU A 101 -7.71 18.35 -1.86
C LEU A 101 -8.69 17.48 -1.04
N LYS A 102 -8.74 16.18 -1.37
CA LYS A 102 -9.49 15.15 -0.61
C LYS A 102 -8.54 14.30 0.23
N THR A 103 -8.81 14.21 1.53
CA THR A 103 -7.96 13.49 2.49
C THR A 103 -8.55 12.13 2.83
N LEU A 104 -7.75 11.06 2.69
CA LEU A 104 -8.16 9.70 3.07
C LEU A 104 -8.24 9.52 4.61
N PRO A 105 -9.03 8.56 5.13
CA PRO A 105 -9.06 8.21 6.55
C PRO A 105 -7.71 7.70 7.09
N VAL A 106 -7.48 7.80 8.40
CA VAL A 106 -6.18 7.51 9.04
C VAL A 106 -5.70 6.07 8.81
N GLY A 107 -6.62 5.11 8.70
CA GLY A 107 -6.29 3.69 8.51
C GLY A 107 -5.75 3.32 7.12
N PHE A 108 -5.76 4.23 6.14
CA PHE A 108 -5.33 3.92 4.77
C PHE A 108 -3.81 4.04 4.61
N THR A 109 -3.18 3.03 4.00
CA THR A 109 -1.74 3.03 3.67
C THR A 109 -1.35 4.23 2.81
N LYS A 110 -2.16 4.53 1.79
CA LYS A 110 -2.00 5.72 0.93
C LYS A 110 -1.94 7.02 1.71
N ARG A 111 -2.66 7.14 2.83
CA ARG A 111 -2.60 8.33 3.70
C ARG A 111 -1.30 8.35 4.52
N ARG A 112 -0.82 7.19 4.95
CA ARG A 112 0.43 7.05 5.71
C ARG A 112 1.66 7.33 4.85
N GLU A 113 1.62 6.93 3.59
CA GLU A 113 2.65 7.24 2.58
C GLU A 113 2.58 8.69 2.14
N ASN A 114 1.42 9.35 2.28
CA ASN A 114 1.26 10.74 1.94
C ASN A 114 2.01 11.65 2.92
N SER A 115 3.01 12.34 2.40
CA SER A 115 3.87 13.27 3.12
C SER A 115 3.71 14.73 2.68
N THR A 116 2.60 15.09 2.00
CA THR A 116 2.34 16.44 1.49
C THR A 116 2.27 17.45 2.63
N THR A 117 3.05 18.50 2.52
CA THR A 117 3.12 19.62 3.47
C THR A 117 3.28 20.93 2.70
N PHE A 118 2.71 22.02 3.22
CA PHE A 118 3.01 23.35 2.69
C PHE A 118 4.16 23.97 3.47
N ASN A 119 5.25 24.30 2.79
CA ASN A 119 6.33 25.10 3.36
C ASN A 119 5.98 26.58 3.17
N THR A 120 6.06 27.38 4.24
CA THR A 120 5.78 28.84 4.20
C THR A 120 7.03 29.68 3.99
N CYS A 121 8.14 29.08 3.54
CA CYS A 121 9.44 29.72 3.55
C CYS A 121 10.14 29.56 2.19
N VAL A 122 9.63 30.23 1.15
CA VAL A 122 10.45 30.84 0.10
C VAL A 122 9.73 32.12 -0.30
N HIS A 123 10.47 33.22 -0.38
CA HIS A 123 9.95 34.52 -0.79
C HIS A 123 9.14 34.39 -2.10
N ASP A 124 7.95 34.99 -2.08
CA ASP A 124 7.09 35.39 -3.19
C ASP A 124 6.26 34.36 -3.97
N GLU A 125 6.42 33.04 -3.84
CA GLU A 125 5.51 32.09 -4.51
C GLU A 125 5.10 30.94 -3.58
N GLN A 126 3.78 30.79 -3.38
CA GLN A 126 3.20 29.70 -2.60
C GLN A 126 3.28 28.40 -3.40
N CYS A 127 4.48 27.82 -3.52
CA CYS A 127 4.64 26.51 -4.15
C CYS A 127 3.94 25.46 -3.25
N LEU A 128 2.94 24.72 -3.77
CA LEU A 128 2.74 23.41 -3.20
C LEU A 128 3.97 22.56 -3.56
N THR A 129 4.12 21.46 -2.85
CA THR A 129 4.97 20.36 -3.28
C THR A 129 4.01 19.19 -3.39
N CYS A 130 3.27 19.09 -4.49
CA CYS A 130 2.17 18.14 -4.61
C CYS A 130 2.19 17.34 -5.92
N LEU A 131 3.07 16.34 -6.01
CA LEU A 131 2.77 15.14 -6.78
C LEU A 131 3.20 13.89 -6.00
N ILE A 132 2.24 13.24 -5.34
CA ILE A 132 2.37 11.83 -4.99
C ILE A 132 1.77 11.06 -6.16
N PHE A 133 2.59 10.83 -7.18
CA PHE A 133 2.46 9.56 -7.88
C PHE A 133 2.93 8.48 -6.90
N ILE A 134 2.30 7.32 -6.96
CA ILE A 134 2.48 6.17 -6.06
C ILE A 134 3.95 5.65 -6.07
N PHE A 135 4.86 6.31 -6.80
CA PHE A 135 6.23 5.90 -7.06
C PHE A 135 7.32 6.96 -6.79
N ALA A 136 7.02 8.19 -6.33
CA ALA A 136 8.03 9.25 -6.23
C ALA A 136 8.12 9.99 -4.88
N GLU A 137 9.34 10.43 -4.55
CA GLU A 137 9.68 11.31 -3.42
C GLU A 137 9.01 12.69 -3.55
N ARG A 138 9.12 13.53 -2.51
CA ARG A 138 8.51 14.88 -2.48
C ARG A 138 8.94 15.72 -3.69
N VAL A 139 7.96 16.20 -4.44
CA VAL A 139 8.19 17.00 -5.65
C VAL A 139 7.67 18.43 -5.47
N PRO A 140 8.45 19.48 -5.80
CA PRO A 140 7.98 20.86 -5.89
C PRO A 140 7.08 21.10 -7.09
N ASP A 141 6.12 22.02 -6.95
CA ASP A 141 5.14 22.33 -7.99
C ASP A 141 5.74 22.96 -9.24
N ASP A 142 6.91 23.59 -9.14
CA ASP A 142 7.54 24.29 -10.27
C ASP A 142 8.07 23.31 -11.35
N LYS A 143 8.04 22.00 -11.06
CA LYS A 143 8.49 20.95 -11.98
C LYS A 143 7.37 20.49 -12.89
N THR A 144 7.68 20.35 -14.18
CA THR A 144 6.73 19.77 -15.13
C THR A 144 6.57 18.27 -14.90
N LEU A 145 5.41 17.71 -15.28
CA LEU A 145 5.18 16.27 -15.23
C LEU A 145 6.24 15.49 -16.01
N ALA A 146 6.72 16.04 -17.13
CA ALA A 146 7.79 15.44 -17.91
C ALA A 146 9.06 15.27 -17.07
N ASP A 147 9.52 16.33 -16.41
CA ASP A 147 10.73 16.31 -15.57
C ASP A 147 10.64 15.33 -14.41
N ILE A 148 9.43 15.11 -13.88
CA ILE A 148 9.17 14.18 -12.79
C ILE A 148 9.21 12.73 -13.26
N LEU A 149 8.73 12.48 -14.48
CA LEU A 149 8.65 11.15 -15.05
C LEU A 149 9.94 10.68 -15.73
N LYS A 150 10.83 11.60 -16.11
CA LYS A 150 12.17 11.30 -16.69
C LYS A 150 12.89 10.14 -15.99
N PRO A 151 13.14 10.17 -14.67
CA PRO A 151 13.87 9.09 -13.98
C PRO A 151 13.16 7.72 -13.96
N TYR A 152 11.88 7.66 -14.33
CA TYR A 152 11.08 6.42 -14.35
C TYR A 152 10.83 5.88 -15.77
N ILE A 153 10.83 6.75 -16.78
CA ILE A 153 10.43 6.42 -18.15
C ILE A 153 11.61 6.49 -19.13
N ASP A 154 12.63 7.34 -18.88
CA ASP A 154 13.69 7.54 -19.87
C ASP A 154 14.56 6.28 -20.04
N PRO A 155 14.73 5.78 -21.27
CA PRO A 155 15.48 4.55 -21.53
C PRO A 155 16.99 4.66 -21.26
N VAL A 156 17.51 5.87 -21.01
CA VAL A 156 18.94 6.15 -20.81
C VAL A 156 19.26 6.61 -19.38
N GLU A 157 18.37 7.35 -18.74
CA GLU A 157 18.58 7.93 -17.40
C GLU A 157 17.81 7.21 -16.27
N SER A 158 16.96 6.23 -16.61
CA SER A 158 16.23 5.46 -15.60
C SER A 158 17.12 4.46 -14.88
N ASP A 159 17.03 4.44 -13.54
CA ASP A 159 17.68 3.42 -12.72
C ASP A 159 16.86 2.11 -12.82
N PRO A 160 17.43 1.01 -13.35
CA PRO A 160 16.70 -0.24 -13.56
C PRO A 160 16.15 -0.83 -12.24
N VAL A 161 16.66 -0.41 -11.08
CA VAL A 161 16.16 -0.82 -9.75
C VAL A 161 14.85 -0.12 -9.38
N VAL A 162 14.63 1.11 -9.87
CA VAL A 162 13.44 1.92 -9.59
C VAL A 162 12.28 1.55 -10.51
N CYS A 163 12.55 1.19 -11.77
CA CYS A 163 11.53 0.77 -12.73
C CYS A 163 10.91 -0.61 -12.47
N GLN A 164 11.54 -1.45 -11.65
CA GLN A 164 11.10 -2.83 -11.36
C GLN A 164 10.32 -2.99 -10.04
N ARG A 165 10.13 -1.91 -9.27
CA ARG A 165 9.42 -1.93 -7.97
C ARG A 165 7.92 -1.76 -8.10
#